data_AF-A0A521CFN7-F1
#
_entry.id   AF-A0A521CFN7-F1
#
_cell.length_a   1.000
_cell.length_b   1.000
_cell.length_c   1.000
_cell.angle_alpha   90.00
_cell.angle_beta   90.00
_cell.angle_gamma   90.00
#
_symmetry.space_group_name_H-M   'P 1'
#
loop_
_entity.id
_entity.type
_entity.pdbx_description
1 polymer ?
#
loop_
_entity_poly.entity_id
_entity_poly.type
_entity_poly.pdbx_seq_one_letter_code
_entity_poly.pdbx_strand_id
1 'polypeptide(L)'
;MLQIAFIGTLNQTNSIVSEMLNIHFDSEIEFISPSEFFSRSHNKTMGDKDLVFVDINTSTGLGNAPQKVARLKKIFPNTPIVVMHGYTHARFTESLVKAGANGILSITPSEEKLREAVTQVMDGNTYDGFTE
;
A
#
# COMPACT_ATOMS: atom_id res chain seq x y z
N MET A 1 14.35 7.19 10.20
CA MET A 1 14.08 7.01 8.77
C MET A 1 13.30 5.74 8.49
N LEU A 2 12.04 5.87 8.08
CA LEU A 2 11.11 4.78 7.76
C LEU A 2 11.40 4.20 6.36
N GLN A 3 11.59 2.89 6.24
CA GLN A 3 11.84 2.20 4.96
C GLN A 3 10.53 1.75 4.32
N ILE A 4 10.13 2.40 3.22
CA ILE A 4 8.86 2.13 2.53
C ILE A 4 9.11 1.50 1.16
N ALA A 5 8.46 0.36 0.89
CA ALA A 5 8.28 -0.11 -0.48
C ALA A 5 6.97 0.44 -1.04
N PHE A 6 7.04 1.28 -2.07
CA PHE A 6 5.87 1.83 -2.76
C PHE A 6 5.67 1.11 -4.09
N ILE A 7 4.70 0.19 -4.15
CA ILE A 7 4.33 -0.53 -5.36
C ILE A 7 3.26 0.27 -6.11
N GLY A 8 3.65 0.91 -7.21
CA GLY A 8 2.77 1.75 -8.00
C GLY A 8 3.46 2.33 -9.23
N THR A 9 2.68 2.82 -10.19
CA THR A 9 3.24 3.58 -11.31
C THR A 9 3.54 5.00 -10.86
N LEU A 10 4.68 5.55 -11.26
CA LEU A 10 5.00 6.97 -11.07
C LEU A 10 3.99 7.82 -11.86
N ASN A 11 3.09 8.46 -11.13
CA ASN A 11 2.08 9.38 -11.63
C ASN A 11 1.93 10.51 -10.60
N GLN A 12 1.20 11.57 -10.94
CA GLN A 12 1.04 12.75 -10.07
C GLN A 12 0.54 12.39 -8.67
N THR A 13 -0.47 11.53 -8.58
CA THR A 13 -1.04 11.09 -7.30
C THR A 13 -0.02 10.37 -6.42
N ASN A 14 0.66 9.36 -6.96
CA ASN A 14 1.62 8.57 -6.20
C ASN A 14 2.86 9.39 -5.83
N SER A 15 3.27 10.35 -6.68
CA SER A 15 4.30 11.34 -6.34
C SER A 15 3.89 12.17 -5.12
N ILE A 16 2.68 12.73 -5.12
CA ILE A 16 2.17 13.54 -3.99
C ILE A 16 2.10 12.71 -2.71
N VAL A 17 1.55 11.49 -2.78
CA VAL A 17 1.47 10.61 -1.60
C VAL A 17 2.87 10.28 -1.07
N SER A 18 3.84 9.99 -1.95
CA SER A 18 5.22 9.72 -1.53
C SER A 18 5.91 10.92 -0.90
N GLU A 19 5.65 12.12 -1.41
CA GLU A 19 6.17 13.36 -0.83
C GLU A 19 5.58 13.59 0.57
N MET A 20 4.27 13.39 0.73
CA MET A 20 3.61 13.46 2.05
C MET A 20 4.16 12.43 3.03
N LEU A 21 4.39 11.18 2.58
CA LEU A 21 5.02 10.15 3.42
C LEU A 21 6.41 10.60 3.91
N ASN A 22 7.22 11.18 3.03
CA ASN A 22 8.53 11.67 3.39
C ASN A 22 8.46 12.85 4.39
N ILE A 23 7.60 13.84 4.12
CA ILE A 23 7.43 15.03 4.96
C ILE A 23 7.00 14.67 6.39
N HIS A 24 6.06 13.72 6.55
CA HIS A 24 5.46 13.44 7.85
C HIS A 24 6.16 12.33 8.64
N PHE A 25 6.87 11.43 7.97
CA PHE A 25 7.40 10.21 8.61
C PHE A 25 8.91 10.03 8.47
N ASP A 26 9.65 11.00 7.89
CA ASP A 26 11.08 10.86 7.61
C ASP A 26 11.36 9.54 6.87
N SER A 27 10.78 9.38 5.68
CA SER A 27 10.78 8.08 4.99
C SER A 27 11.72 8.00 3.78
N GLU A 28 12.43 6.90 3.64
CA GLU A 28 13.08 6.49 2.40
C GLU A 28 12.14 5.60 1.60
N ILE A 29 11.83 5.99 0.36
CA ILE A 29 10.83 5.32 -0.48
C ILE A 29 11.50 4.63 -1.66
N GLU A 30 11.44 3.30 -1.68
CA GLU A 30 11.76 2.51 -2.87
C GLU A 30 10.50 2.38 -3.72
N PHE A 31 10.44 3.11 -4.84
CA PHE A 31 9.38 2.95 -5.82
C PHE A 31 9.60 1.71 -6.68
N ILE A 32 8.57 0.88 -6.78
CA ILE A 32 8.61 -0.41 -7.47
C ILE A 32 7.46 -0.48 -8.46
N SER A 33 7.78 -0.74 -9.72
CA SER A 33 6.73 -0.84 -10.73
C SER A 33 5.87 -2.09 -10.50
N PRO A 34 4.53 -2.02 -10.66
CA PRO A 34 3.70 -3.19 -10.42
C PRO A 34 3.98 -4.34 -11.36
N SER A 35 4.36 -4.06 -12.62
CA SER A 35 4.73 -5.09 -13.60
C SER A 35 5.97 -5.85 -13.17
N GLU A 36 6.99 -5.17 -12.62
CA GLU A 36 8.18 -5.80 -12.08
C GLU A 36 7.85 -6.65 -10.85
N PHE A 37 7.09 -6.10 -9.90
CA PHE A 37 6.76 -6.75 -8.64
C PHE A 37 5.86 -7.98 -8.81
N PHE A 38 4.78 -7.84 -9.59
CA PHE A 38 3.81 -8.90 -9.81
C PHE A 38 4.16 -9.83 -10.98
N SER A 39 5.30 -9.63 -11.65
CA SER A 39 5.82 -10.58 -12.65
C SER A 39 6.03 -11.98 -12.07
N ARG A 40 5.90 -13.04 -12.88
CA ARG A 40 6.01 -14.44 -12.42
C ARG A 40 7.40 -14.83 -11.92
N SER A 41 8.44 -14.04 -12.21
CA SER A 41 9.84 -14.34 -11.92
C SER A 41 10.45 -13.41 -10.87
N HIS A 42 9.64 -12.71 -10.08
CA HIS A 42 10.17 -11.78 -9.08
C HIS A 42 10.92 -12.55 -7.97
N ASN A 43 12.23 -12.68 -8.15
CA ASN A 43 13.18 -13.29 -7.21
C ASN A 43 14.02 -12.22 -6.48
N LYS A 44 13.61 -10.94 -6.53
CA LYS A 44 14.34 -9.87 -5.83
C LYS A 44 14.11 -10.06 -4.33
N THR A 45 15.19 -10.29 -3.60
CA THR A 45 15.18 -10.13 -2.15
C THR A 45 14.90 -8.66 -1.87
N MET A 46 13.69 -8.36 -1.41
CA MET A 46 13.40 -7.05 -0.87
C MET A 46 14.12 -6.97 0.48
N GLY A 47 14.91 -5.91 0.69
CA GLY A 47 15.44 -5.62 2.02
C GLY A 47 14.31 -5.44 3.03
N ASP A 48 14.64 -5.42 4.32
CA ASP A 48 13.66 -5.18 5.37
C ASP A 48 12.94 -3.85 5.13
N LYS A 49 11.60 -3.89 5.11
CA LYS A 49 10.73 -2.72 4.97
C LYS A 49 9.87 -2.60 6.21
N ASP A 50 9.71 -1.38 6.66
CA ASP A 50 8.84 -1.02 7.78
C ASP A 50 7.39 -0.86 7.34
N LEU A 51 7.16 -0.47 6.07
CA LEU A 51 5.84 -0.30 5.50
C LEU A 51 5.82 -0.69 4.02
N VAL A 52 4.74 -1.35 3.60
CA VAL A 52 4.42 -1.56 2.19
C VAL A 52 3.23 -0.70 1.82
N PHE A 53 3.42 0.16 0.84
CA PHE A 53 2.37 0.98 0.27
C PHE A 53 2.08 0.48 -1.15
N VAL A 54 0.82 0.24 -1.49
CA VAL A 54 0.45 -0.26 -2.82
C VAL A 54 -0.72 0.50 -3.42
N ASP A 55 -0.52 1.04 -4.62
CA ASP A 55 -1.60 1.51 -5.46
C ASP A 55 -2.08 0.38 -6.39
N ILE A 56 -3.19 -0.24 -6.00
CA ILE A 56 -3.74 -1.37 -6.76
C ILE A 56 -4.43 -0.93 -8.07
N ASN A 57 -4.66 0.37 -8.27
CA ASN A 57 -5.31 0.91 -9.48
C ASN A 57 -4.32 1.07 -10.63
N THR A 58 -3.03 1.25 -10.34
CA THR A 58 -1.96 1.26 -11.34
C THR A 58 -1.45 -0.14 -11.71
N SER A 59 -2.09 -1.19 -11.22
CA SER A 59 -1.72 -2.59 -11.45
C SER A 59 -2.85 -3.41 -12.09
N THR A 60 -3.62 -2.78 -12.98
CA THR A 60 -4.66 -3.43 -13.78
C THR A 60 -4.06 -4.49 -14.70
N GLY A 61 -4.78 -5.60 -14.91
CA GLY A 61 -4.31 -6.73 -15.72
C GLY A 61 -3.32 -7.68 -15.03
N LEU A 62 -2.85 -7.37 -13.81
CA LEU A 62 -1.87 -8.17 -13.05
C LEU A 62 -2.52 -9.04 -11.95
N GLY A 63 -3.75 -9.53 -12.21
CA GLY A 63 -4.58 -10.26 -11.24
C GLY A 63 -5.56 -9.36 -10.48
N ASN A 64 -6.44 -9.97 -9.70
CA ASN A 64 -7.42 -9.23 -8.91
C ASN A 64 -6.81 -8.62 -7.63
N ALA A 65 -7.47 -7.62 -7.06
CA ALA A 65 -6.90 -6.86 -5.95
C ALA A 65 -6.61 -7.70 -4.68
N PRO A 66 -7.52 -8.56 -4.19
CA PRO A 66 -7.21 -9.44 -3.06
C PRO A 66 -6.03 -10.39 -3.32
N GLN A 67 -5.91 -10.95 -4.52
CA GLN A 67 -4.77 -11.82 -4.88
C GLN A 67 -3.44 -11.07 -4.83
N LYS A 68 -3.41 -9.81 -5.28
CA LYS A 68 -2.23 -8.95 -5.20
C LYS A 68 -1.83 -8.66 -3.75
N VAL A 69 -2.80 -8.34 -2.89
CA VAL A 69 -2.55 -8.12 -1.45
C VAL A 69 -2.06 -9.41 -0.77
N ALA A 70 -2.71 -10.55 -1.04
CA ALA A 70 -2.27 -11.84 -0.50
C ALA A 70 -0.85 -12.21 -0.93
N ARG A 71 -0.44 -11.83 -2.15
CA ARG A 71 0.93 -12.00 -2.61
C ARG A 71 1.90 -11.05 -1.90
N LEU A 72 1.54 -9.79 -1.70
CA LEU A 72 2.33 -8.85 -0.87
C LEU A 72 2.53 -9.41 0.54
N LYS A 73 1.48 -9.92 1.18
CA LYS A 73 1.56 -10.49 2.53
C LYS A 73 2.44 -11.74 2.61
N LYS A 74 2.55 -12.53 1.54
CA LYS A 74 3.49 -13.65 1.48
C LYS A 74 4.95 -13.21 1.39
N ILE A 75 5.21 -12.11 0.70
CA ILE A 75 6.57 -11.55 0.51
C ILE A 75 6.99 -10.76 1.76
N PHE A 76 6.05 -10.02 2.34
CA PHE A 76 6.22 -9.18 3.52
C PHE A 76 5.31 -9.67 4.67
N PRO A 77 5.62 -10.84 5.29
CA PRO A 77 4.72 -11.46 6.27
C PRO A 77 4.51 -10.60 7.52
N ASN A 78 5.51 -9.83 7.94
CA ASN A 78 5.48 -9.06 9.18
C ASN A 78 5.38 -7.54 8.95
N THR A 79 5.42 -7.08 7.70
CA THR A 79 5.32 -5.66 7.39
C THR A 79 3.85 -5.26 7.21
N PRO A 80 3.40 -4.14 7.78
CA PRO A 80 2.07 -3.60 7.50
C PRO A 80 1.92 -3.23 6.03
N ILE A 81 0.73 -3.50 5.47
CA ILE A 81 0.40 -3.20 4.08
C ILE A 81 -0.73 -2.15 4.04
N VAL A 82 -0.47 -1.00 3.42
CA VAL A 82 -1.48 0.03 3.12
C VAL A 82 -1.81 0.01 1.64
N VAL A 83 -3.11 -0.06 1.33
CA VAL A 83 -3.64 -0.20 -0.03
C VAL A 83 -4.39 1.06 -0.43
N MET A 84 -4.00 1.70 -1.52
CA MET A 84 -4.82 2.73 -2.19
C MET A 84 -5.78 2.08 -3.17
N HIS A 85 -7.07 2.34 -2.99
CA HIS A 85 -8.15 1.70 -3.75
C HIS A 85 -9.20 2.73 -4.20
N GLY A 86 -9.73 2.58 -5.41
CA GLY A 86 -10.74 3.50 -5.95
C GLY A 86 -12.18 3.25 -5.52
N TYR A 87 -12.51 2.07 -4.97
CA TYR A 87 -13.91 1.73 -4.67
C TYR A 87 -14.22 1.82 -3.17
N THR A 88 -15.31 2.51 -2.86
CA THR A 88 -15.76 2.82 -1.49
C THR A 88 -16.70 1.75 -0.91
N HIS A 89 -17.10 0.74 -1.67
CA HIS A 89 -18.06 -0.25 -1.17
C HIS A 89 -17.38 -1.21 -0.19
N ALA A 90 -17.95 -1.35 1.01
CA ALA A 90 -17.44 -2.18 2.11
C ALA A 90 -17.04 -3.62 1.71
N ARG A 91 -17.80 -4.26 0.80
CA ARG A 91 -17.46 -5.61 0.30
C ARG A 91 -16.06 -5.71 -0.33
N PHE A 92 -15.58 -4.60 -0.92
CA PHE A 92 -14.26 -4.54 -1.53
C PHE A 92 -13.18 -4.31 -0.48
N THR A 93 -13.43 -3.47 0.52
CA THR A 93 -12.48 -3.21 1.61
C THR A 93 -12.30 -4.46 2.49
N GLU A 94 -13.37 -5.15 2.86
CA GLU A 94 -13.32 -6.41 3.61
C GLU A 94 -12.47 -7.48 2.92
N SER A 95 -12.59 -7.59 1.59
CA SER A 95 -11.84 -8.57 0.80
C SER A 95 -10.34 -8.28 0.80
N LEU A 96 -9.94 -7.00 0.89
CA LEU A 96 -8.54 -6.59 0.99
C LEU A 96 -7.99 -6.83 2.39
N VAL A 97 -8.77 -6.53 3.44
CA VAL A 97 -8.38 -6.83 4.84
C VAL A 97 -8.19 -8.33 5.03
N LYS A 98 -9.14 -9.17 4.56
CA LYS A 98 -9.02 -10.64 4.60
C LYS A 98 -7.80 -11.17 3.84
N ALA A 99 -7.35 -10.45 2.81
CA ALA A 99 -6.15 -10.79 2.06
C ALA A 99 -4.84 -10.36 2.75
N GLY A 100 -4.92 -9.55 3.81
CA GLY A 100 -3.78 -9.13 4.62
C GLY A 100 -3.45 -7.64 4.56
N ALA A 101 -4.34 -6.79 4.03
CA ALA A 101 -4.17 -5.34 4.15
C ALA A 101 -4.38 -4.88 5.60
N ASN A 102 -3.52 -3.99 6.07
CA ASN A 102 -3.62 -3.35 7.37
C ASN A 102 -4.31 -1.99 7.25
N GLY A 103 -4.05 -1.25 6.16
CA GLY A 103 -4.67 0.05 5.90
C GLY A 103 -5.31 0.10 4.52
N ILE A 104 -6.43 0.79 4.40
CA ILE A 104 -7.09 1.04 3.12
C ILE A 104 -7.37 2.53 3.00
N LEU A 105 -6.96 3.12 1.88
CA LEU A 105 -7.13 4.52 1.55
C LEU A 105 -7.80 4.69 0.18
N SER A 106 -8.42 5.84 -0.03
CA SER A 106 -8.86 6.24 -1.37
C SER A 106 -7.66 6.49 -2.29
N ILE A 107 -7.90 6.59 -3.59
CA ILE A 107 -6.85 6.95 -4.57
C ILE A 107 -6.35 8.38 -4.44
N THR A 108 -7.08 9.23 -3.74
CA THR A 108 -6.71 10.63 -3.51
C THR A 108 -6.93 10.91 -2.01
N PRO A 109 -6.11 10.30 -1.13
CA PRO A 109 -6.29 10.48 0.30
C PRO A 109 -5.94 11.93 0.65
N SER A 110 -6.69 12.52 1.56
CA SER A 110 -6.26 13.75 2.23
C SER A 110 -5.02 13.46 3.07
N GLU A 111 -4.20 14.49 3.32
CA GLU A 111 -3.03 14.40 4.19
C GLU A 111 -3.35 13.82 5.57
N GLU A 112 -4.45 14.27 6.19
CA GLU A 112 -4.92 13.79 7.50
C GLU A 112 -5.16 12.28 7.50
N LYS A 113 -6.04 11.79 6.61
CA LYS A 113 -6.30 10.36 6.44
C LYS A 113 -5.04 9.54 6.12
N LEU A 114 -4.12 10.07 5.32
CA LEU A 114 -2.84 9.39 5.05
C LEU A 114 -2.03 9.25 6.35
N ARG A 115 -1.92 10.33 7.13
CA ARG A 115 -1.18 10.32 8.39
C ARG A 115 -1.80 9.37 9.42
N GLU A 116 -3.12 9.40 9.56
CA GLU A 116 -3.87 8.51 10.45
C GLU A 116 -3.66 7.05 10.05
N ALA A 117 -3.82 6.73 8.76
CA ALA A 117 -3.64 5.38 8.26
C ALA A 117 -2.24 4.84 8.59
N VAL A 118 -1.20 5.61 8.27
CA VAL A 118 0.19 5.18 8.52
C VAL A 118 0.45 5.03 10.01
N THR A 119 0.01 5.98 10.84
CA THR A 119 0.20 5.89 12.30
C THR A 119 -0.48 4.64 12.87
N GLN A 120 -1.75 4.44 12.54
CA GLN A 120 -2.54 3.30 13.03
C GLN A 120 -1.91 1.96 12.62
N VAL A 121 -1.50 1.79 11.37
CA VAL A 121 -0.95 0.50 10.91
C VAL A 121 0.45 0.23 11.47
N MET A 122 1.25 1.28 11.69
CA MET A 122 2.56 1.15 12.33
C MET A 122 2.44 0.77 13.80
N ASP A 123 1.37 1.21 14.47
CA ASP A 123 1.02 0.80 15.84
C ASP A 123 0.38 -0.61 15.90
N GLY A 124 0.20 -1.28 14.76
CA GLY A 124 -0.34 -2.63 14.66
C GLY A 124 -1.86 -2.70 14.53
N ASN A 125 -2.56 -1.57 14.37
CA ASN A 125 -4.00 -1.52 14.16
C ASN A 125 -4.37 -1.64 12.68
N THR A 126 -5.65 -1.88 12.40
CA THR A 126 -6.20 -1.77 11.05
C THR A 126 -6.87 -0.42 10.83
N TYR A 127 -6.79 0.11 9.61
CA TYR A 127 -7.41 1.39 9.23
C TYR A 127 -8.24 1.25 7.95
N ASP A 128 -9.47 1.75 7.96
CA ASP A 128 -10.31 1.89 6.76
C ASP A 128 -10.68 3.37 6.54
N GLY A 129 -10.05 4.01 5.57
CA GLY A 129 -10.26 5.43 5.26
C GLY A 129 -11.61 5.74 4.61
N PHE A 130 -12.47 4.73 4.41
CA PHE A 130 -13.82 4.89 3.87
C PHE A 130 -14.92 4.88 4.93
N THR A 131 -14.62 4.50 6.17
CA THR A 131 -15.57 4.64 7.28
C THR A 131 -15.53 6.09 7.80
N GLU A 132 -16.71 6.68 7.99
CA GLU A 132 -16.90 7.99 8.65
C GLU A 132 -16.73 7.89 10.17
#